data_AF-A0A4W5NDT8-F1
#
_entry.id   AF-A0A4W5NDT8-F1
#
_cell.length_a   1.000
_cell.length_b   1.000
_cell.length_c   1.000
_cell.angle_alpha   90.00
_cell.angle_beta   90.00
_cell.angle_gamma   90.00
#
_symmetry.space_group_name_H-M   'P 1'
#
loop_
_entity.id
_entity.type
_entity.pdbx_description
1 polymer ?
#
loop_
_entity_poly.entity_id
_entity_poly.type
_entity_poly.pdbx_seq_one_letter_code
_entity_poly.pdbx_strand_id
1 'polypeptide(L)'
;MNVRVLKNVQKYERLLVDSPPLLSTGLKRPNTTYLRTRNTYERLCRTQGTQPTHYENPRLFCDYFNNDSPGLLLQPIRREVLSLQPYVVLYHSFITDSEAESIRDLAQTGLRRSVVASGEEQATAEYRISKRYYYQKHATIKCILYCSSS
;
A
#
# COMPACT_ATOMS: atom_id res chain seq x y z
N MET A 1 -3.97 -5.16 -22.90
CA MET A 1 -3.94 -3.79 -22.34
C MET A 1 -5.32 -3.42 -21.79
N ASN A 2 -5.40 -2.78 -20.62
CA ASN A 2 -6.66 -2.45 -19.95
C ASN A 2 -7.27 -1.16 -20.54
N VAL A 3 -8.37 -1.28 -21.28
CA VAL A 3 -9.06 -0.16 -21.97
C VAL A 3 -9.44 0.98 -21.02
N ARG A 4 -9.73 0.67 -19.75
CA ARG A 4 -10.08 1.68 -18.74
C ARG A 4 -8.87 2.53 -18.34
N VAL A 5 -7.68 1.92 -18.29
CA VAL A 5 -6.42 2.63 -18.00
C VAL A 5 -6.12 3.63 -19.11
N LEU A 6 -6.24 3.23 -20.38
CA LEU A 6 -6.02 4.12 -21.52
C LEU A 6 -6.97 5.33 -21.50
N LYS A 7 -8.26 5.11 -21.18
CA LYS A 7 -9.22 6.20 -21.03
C LYS A 7 -8.87 7.13 -19.86
N ASN A 8 -8.38 6.59 -18.75
CA ASN A 8 -7.93 7.39 -17.61
C ASN A 8 -6.69 8.23 -17.98
N VAL A 9 -5.71 7.64 -18.65
CA VAL A 9 -4.50 8.34 -19.11
C VAL A 9 -4.88 9.51 -20.01
N GLN A 10 -5.66 9.28 -21.07
CA GLN A 10 -6.12 10.34 -21.97
C GLN A 10 -6.90 11.44 -21.23
N LYS A 11 -7.73 11.07 -20.25
CA LYS A 11 -8.46 12.04 -19.42
C LYS A 11 -7.48 12.92 -18.63
N TYR A 12 -6.50 12.33 -17.97
CA TYR A 12 -5.53 13.08 -17.15
C TYR A 12 -4.59 13.92 -18.01
N GLU A 13 -4.14 13.42 -19.16
CA GLU A 13 -3.37 14.19 -20.14
C GLU A 13 -4.12 15.45 -20.59
N ARG A 14 -5.42 15.34 -20.90
CA ARG A 14 -6.25 16.51 -21.22
C ARG A 14 -6.34 17.51 -20.07
N LEU A 15 -6.55 17.04 -18.84
CA LEU A 15 -6.63 17.91 -17.66
C LEU A 15 -5.32 18.68 -17.40
N LEU A 16 -4.16 18.07 -17.71
CA LEU A 16 -2.85 18.71 -17.59
C LEU A 16 -2.64 19.80 -18.66
N VAL A 17 -3.25 19.65 -19.83
CA VAL A 17 -3.20 20.65 -20.91
C VAL A 17 -4.18 21.80 -20.65
N ASP A 18 -5.39 21.49 -20.17
CA ASP A 18 -6.45 22.48 -19.91
C ASP A 18 -6.16 23.37 -18.68
N SER A 19 -5.24 22.94 -17.81
CA SER A 19 -4.81 23.68 -16.61
C SER A 19 -3.33 24.08 -16.74
N PRO A 20 -2.98 25.19 -17.42
CA PRO A 20 -1.62 25.74 -17.32
C PRO A 20 -1.32 26.00 -15.83
N PRO A 21 -0.04 25.93 -15.39
CA PRO A 21 0.31 26.16 -14.00
C PRO A 21 -0.12 27.58 -13.62
N LEU A 22 -1.28 27.69 -12.97
CA LEU A 22 -1.73 28.95 -12.41
C LEU A 22 -0.61 29.40 -11.46
N LEU A 23 -0.06 30.59 -11.73
CA LEU A 23 0.81 31.30 -10.81
C LEU A 23 0.15 31.25 -9.43
N SER A 24 0.79 30.48 -8.55
CA SER A 24 0.26 29.95 -7.31
C SER A 24 -0.30 31.03 -6.38
N THR A 25 -1.56 31.42 -6.56
CA THR A 25 -2.43 31.74 -5.42
C THR A 25 -2.78 30.40 -4.79
N GLY A 26 -1.93 30.00 -3.84
CA GLY A 26 -1.72 28.63 -3.38
C GLY A 26 -2.96 27.75 -3.38
N LEU A 27 -2.86 26.62 -4.07
CA LEU A 27 -3.82 25.52 -4.06
C LEU A 27 -4.38 25.35 -2.65
N LYS A 28 -5.59 25.85 -2.40
CA LYS A 28 -6.23 25.71 -1.09
C LYS A 28 -6.80 24.31 -1.01
N ARG A 29 -6.29 23.58 -0.04
CA ARG A 29 -6.69 22.22 0.26
C ARG A 29 -8.20 22.14 0.56
N PRO A 30 -8.92 21.12 0.03
CA PRO A 30 -10.29 20.84 0.44
C PRO A 30 -10.39 20.58 1.94
N ASN A 31 -11.29 21.28 2.62
CA ASN A 31 -11.54 21.12 4.05
C ASN A 31 -12.38 19.86 4.29
N THR A 32 -11.70 18.72 4.44
CA THR A 32 -12.35 17.42 4.70
C THR A 32 -12.17 16.99 6.16
N THR A 33 -13.27 16.54 6.76
CA THR A 33 -13.40 16.18 8.18
C THR A 33 -13.10 14.71 8.48
N TYR A 34 -12.85 13.87 7.47
CA TYR A 34 -12.81 12.41 7.62
C TYR A 34 -11.63 11.86 8.43
N LEU A 35 -10.59 12.66 8.66
CA LEU A 35 -9.39 12.21 9.39
C LEU A 35 -9.11 13.20 10.52
N ARG A 36 -9.52 12.87 11.75
CA ARG A 36 -9.22 13.69 12.94
C ARG A 36 -7.72 13.99 13.10
N THR A 37 -6.85 13.07 12.65
CA THR A 37 -5.38 13.18 12.70
C THR A 37 -4.74 13.62 11.38
N ARG A 38 -5.53 14.15 10.42
CA ARG A 38 -5.07 14.52 9.07
C ARG A 38 -3.85 15.44 9.09
N ASN A 39 -3.90 16.49 9.90
CA ASN A 39 -2.81 17.48 9.98
C ASN A 39 -1.52 16.82 10.51
N THR A 40 -1.63 15.92 11.48
CA THR A 40 -0.51 15.17 12.05
C THR A 40 0.09 14.22 11.02
N TYR A 41 -0.74 13.41 10.35
CA TYR A 41 -0.31 12.48 9.30
C TYR A 41 0.48 13.19 8.20
N GLU A 42 -0.02 14.34 7.73
CA GLU A 42 0.65 15.07 6.65
C GLU A 42 1.92 15.78 7.06
N ARG A 43 1.98 16.29 8.29
CA ARG A 43 3.22 16.84 8.83
C ARG A 43 4.34 15.80 8.84
N LEU A 44 4.00 14.54 9.10
CA LEU A 44 4.93 13.41 9.02
C LEU A 44 5.33 13.10 7.56
N CYS A 45 4.37 13.11 6.62
CA CYS A 45 4.66 12.87 5.19
C CYS A 45 5.56 13.95 4.56
N ARG A 46 5.59 15.16 5.10
CA ARG A 46 6.46 16.27 4.64
C ARG A 46 7.84 16.27 5.29
N THR A 47 8.21 15.20 6.00
CA THR A 47 9.47 15.05 6.76
C THR A 47 9.75 16.20 7.74
N GLN A 48 8.73 16.99 8.11
CA GLN A 48 8.85 18.08 9.10
C GLN A 48 8.91 17.57 10.54
N GLY A 49 8.73 16.26 10.74
CA GLY A 49 9.35 15.56 11.84
C GLY A 49 10.59 14.88 11.30
N THR A 50 11.77 15.30 11.74
CA THR A 50 12.95 14.46 11.66
C THR A 50 12.59 13.15 12.35
N GLN A 51 12.37 12.07 11.58
CA GLN A 51 12.51 10.75 12.19
C GLN A 51 13.93 10.73 12.77
N PRO A 52 14.12 10.40 14.06
CA PRO A 52 15.45 10.35 14.63
C PRO A 52 16.31 9.44 13.77
N THR A 53 17.33 10.01 13.12
CA THR A 53 18.25 9.31 12.23
C THR A 53 19.19 8.37 13.00
N HIS A 54 19.18 8.46 14.34
CA HIS A 54 19.84 7.54 15.25
C HIS A 54 18.81 6.63 15.92
N TYR A 55 18.42 5.56 15.22
CA TYR A 55 17.96 4.34 15.88
C TYR A 55 19.01 3.25 15.65
N GLU A 56 20.24 3.48 16.12
CA GLU A 56 21.14 2.37 16.42
C GLU A 56 20.63 1.68 17.69
N ASN A 57 19.47 1.03 17.58
CA ASN A 57 19.06 0.07 18.60
C ASN A 57 19.80 -1.22 18.26
N PRO A 58 20.82 -1.62 19.05
CA PRO A 58 21.66 -2.78 18.74
C PRO A 58 20.87 -4.10 18.75
N ARG A 59 19.61 -4.07 19.20
CA ARG A 59 18.68 -5.20 19.17
C ARG A 59 17.88 -5.31 17.87
N LEU A 60 18.00 -4.35 16.95
CA LEU A 60 17.49 -4.47 15.59
C LEU A 60 18.57 -5.16 14.75
N PHE A 61 18.17 -6.12 13.93
CA PHE A 61 19.10 -6.93 13.16
C PHE A 61 18.48 -7.40 11.84
N CYS A 62 19.37 -7.76 10.92
CA CYS A 62 19.02 -8.43 9.68
C CYS A 62 19.57 -9.85 9.71
N ASP A 63 18.76 -10.83 9.34
CA ASP A 63 19.17 -12.24 9.33
C ASP A 63 18.50 -13.04 8.21
N TYR A 64 19.03 -14.24 7.99
CA TYR A 64 18.46 -15.23 7.11
C TYR A 64 17.53 -16.13 7.94
N PHE A 65 16.23 -15.91 7.80
CA PHE A 65 15.19 -16.58 8.57
C PHE A 65 14.67 -17.82 7.86
N ASN A 66 14.68 -18.96 8.57
CA ASN A 66 14.23 -20.24 8.05
C ASN A 66 13.06 -20.87 8.84
N ASN A 67 12.79 -20.42 10.07
CA ASN A 67 11.70 -20.89 10.94
C ASN A 67 11.54 -22.42 10.99
N ASP A 68 12.65 -23.17 10.93
CA ASP A 68 12.66 -24.64 10.86
C ASP A 68 11.83 -25.24 9.71
N SER A 69 11.51 -24.44 8.69
CA SER A 69 10.81 -24.90 7.50
C SER A 69 11.81 -25.58 6.57
N PRO A 70 11.60 -26.86 6.18
CA PRO A 70 12.54 -27.59 5.33
C PRO A 70 12.87 -26.88 4.01
N GLY A 71 11.90 -26.16 3.43
CA GLY A 71 12.13 -25.37 2.21
C GLY A 71 13.02 -24.14 2.45
N LEU A 72 12.87 -23.48 3.60
CA LEU A 72 13.66 -22.30 3.93
C LEU A 72 15.06 -22.64 4.47
N LEU A 73 15.35 -23.92 4.76
CA LEU A 73 16.72 -24.36 5.00
C LEU A 73 17.59 -24.21 3.75
N LEU A 74 17.02 -24.49 2.57
CA LEU A 74 17.71 -24.37 1.29
C LEU A 74 17.69 -22.93 0.76
N GLN A 75 16.58 -22.21 0.99
CA GLN A 75 16.41 -20.82 0.55
C GLN A 75 15.89 -19.96 1.70
N PRO A 76 16.75 -19.51 2.62
CA PRO A 76 16.35 -18.66 3.74
C PRO A 76 15.80 -17.31 3.27
N ILE A 77 14.78 -16.80 3.97
CA ILE A 77 14.21 -15.49 3.67
C ILE A 77 15.04 -14.42 4.35
N ARG A 78 15.35 -13.34 3.62
CA ARG A 78 16.00 -12.16 4.18
C ARG A 78 15.01 -11.38 5.04
N ARG A 79 15.29 -11.29 6.33
CA ARG A 79 14.45 -10.65 7.34
C ARG A 79 15.18 -9.46 7.95
N GLU A 80 14.48 -8.36 8.15
CA GLU A 80 14.96 -7.15 8.82
C GLU A 80 13.97 -6.74 9.91
N VAL A 81 14.43 -6.65 11.16
CA VAL A 81 13.60 -6.22 12.29
C VAL A 81 13.62 -4.69 12.37
N LEU A 82 12.48 -4.04 12.13
CA LEU A 82 12.34 -2.59 12.10
C LEU A 82 11.93 -1.99 13.45
N SER A 83 11.19 -2.76 14.27
CA SER A 83 10.79 -2.34 15.61
C SER A 83 10.56 -3.55 16.50
N LEU A 84 10.89 -3.42 17.79
CA LEU A 84 10.61 -4.43 18.82
C LEU A 84 9.25 -4.19 19.48
N GLN A 85 8.79 -2.94 19.54
CA GLN A 85 7.52 -2.57 20.18
C GLN A 85 6.85 -1.43 19.41
N PRO A 86 5.78 -1.70 18.62
CA PRO A 86 5.29 -3.03 18.28
C PRO A 86 6.33 -3.82 17.47
N TYR A 87 6.24 -5.15 17.50
CA TYR A 87 7.13 -5.99 16.69
C TYR A 87 6.82 -5.82 15.21
N VAL A 88 7.76 -5.24 14.45
CA VAL A 88 7.63 -4.97 13.01
C VAL A 88 8.83 -5.54 12.29
N VAL A 89 8.56 -6.32 11.25
CA VAL A 89 9.55 -7.03 10.45
C VAL A 89 9.30 -6.80 8.97
N LEU A 90 10.37 -6.54 8.22
CA LEU A 90 10.38 -6.45 6.77
C LEU A 90 11.04 -7.70 6.18
N TYR A 91 10.35 -8.34 5.24
CA TYR A 91 10.91 -9.45 4.46
C TYR A 91 11.30 -8.96 3.07
N HIS A 92 12.56 -9.14 2.72
CA HIS A 92 13.12 -8.64 1.46
C HIS A 92 12.98 -9.67 0.34
N SER A 93 12.44 -9.23 -0.80
CA SER A 93 12.17 -10.08 -1.97
C SER A 93 11.37 -11.33 -1.61
N PHE A 94 10.36 -11.17 -0.75
CA PHE A 94 9.47 -12.26 -0.34
C PHE A 94 8.66 -12.84 -1.51
N ILE A 95 8.35 -12.01 -2.51
CA ILE A 95 7.64 -12.39 -3.73
C ILE A 95 8.50 -11.93 -4.90
N THR A 96 8.73 -12.81 -5.87
CA THR A 96 9.43 -12.50 -7.12
C THR A 96 8.55 -11.66 -8.06
N ASP A 97 9.14 -10.99 -9.04
CA ASP A 97 8.38 -10.16 -9.97
C ASP A 97 7.36 -10.99 -10.78
N SER A 98 7.72 -12.21 -11.17
CA SER A 98 6.83 -13.12 -11.91
C SER A 98 5.68 -13.66 -11.06
N GLU A 99 5.92 -13.96 -9.78
CA GLU A 99 4.84 -14.29 -8.84
C GLU A 99 3.93 -13.08 -8.62
N ALA A 100 4.49 -11.88 -8.48
CA ALA A 100 3.72 -10.66 -8.36
C ALA A 100 2.87 -10.38 -9.60
N GLU A 101 3.38 -10.65 -10.80
CA GLU A 101 2.61 -10.62 -12.06
C GLU A 101 1.46 -11.62 -12.06
N SER A 102 1.76 -12.87 -11.73
CA SER A 102 0.76 -13.95 -11.66
C SER A 102 -0.37 -13.60 -10.68
N ILE A 103 -0.01 -13.04 -9.52
CA ILE A 103 -0.98 -12.57 -8.51
C ILE A 103 -1.82 -11.42 -9.06
N ARG A 104 -1.23 -10.47 -9.81
CA ARG A 104 -1.98 -9.37 -10.45
C ARG A 104 -2.97 -9.89 -11.48
N ASP A 105 -2.55 -10.84 -12.31
CA ASP A 105 -3.39 -11.41 -13.38
C ASP A 105 -4.56 -12.19 -12.81
N LEU A 106 -4.33 -13.01 -11.78
CA LEU A 106 -5.38 -13.74 -11.07
C LEU A 106 -6.40 -12.78 -10.43
N ALA A 107 -5.93 -11.66 -9.89
CA ALA A 107 -6.79 -10.69 -9.24
C ALA A 107 -7.55 -9.77 -10.21
N GLN A 108 -7.06 -9.59 -11.43
CA GLN A 108 -7.54 -8.56 -12.36
C GLN A 108 -9.05 -8.64 -12.62
N THR A 109 -9.60 -9.85 -12.69
CA THR A 109 -11.03 -10.08 -12.95
C THR A 109 -11.89 -10.09 -11.67
N GLY A 110 -11.27 -10.31 -10.51
CA GLY A 110 -11.96 -10.51 -9.23
C GLY A 110 -11.89 -9.35 -8.24
N LEU A 111 -11.16 -8.27 -8.55
CA LEU A 111 -11.04 -7.11 -7.67
C LEU A 111 -12.40 -6.43 -7.41
N ARG A 112 -12.84 -6.45 -6.15
CA ARG A 112 -14.03 -5.73 -5.68
C ARG A 112 -13.63 -4.53 -4.83
N ARG A 113 -14.40 -3.44 -4.90
CA ARG A 113 -14.19 -2.29 -4.02
C ARG A 113 -14.37 -2.72 -2.58
N SER A 114 -13.45 -2.35 -1.69
CA SER A 114 -13.66 -2.58 -0.25
C SER A 114 -14.84 -1.74 0.24
N VAL A 115 -15.52 -2.23 1.27
CA VAL A 115 -16.65 -1.55 1.91
C VAL A 115 -16.35 -1.45 3.40
N VAL A 116 -16.87 -0.42 4.05
CA VAL A 116 -16.69 -0.17 5.48
C VAL A 116 -18.02 -0.46 6.17
N ALA A 117 -17.97 -1.14 7.31
CA ALA A 117 -19.16 -1.32 8.13
C ALA A 117 -19.57 0.04 8.70
N SER A 118 -20.78 0.49 8.36
CA SER A 118 -21.36 1.74 8.84
C SER A 118 -22.67 1.40 9.55
N GLY A 119 -22.58 1.05 10.83
CA GLY A 119 -23.72 0.50 11.56
C GLY A 119 -24.06 -0.91 11.06
N GLU A 120 -25.33 -1.13 10.69
CA GLU A 120 -25.82 -2.43 10.20
C GLU A 120 -25.52 -2.68 8.71
N GLU A 121 -25.18 -1.64 7.95
CA GLU A 121 -24.97 -1.74 6.51
C GLU A 121 -23.51 -1.59 6.10
N GLN A 122 -23.17 -2.25 4.98
CA GLN A 122 -21.88 -2.07 4.32
C GLN A 122 -21.98 -0.93 3.32
N ALA A 123 -21.32 0.18 3.62
CA ALA A 123 -21.31 1.35 2.76
C ALA A 123 -19.95 1.51 2.09
N THR A 124 -19.97 2.12 0.90
CA THR A 124 -18.72 2.57 0.29
C THR A 124 -18.26 3.85 0.95
N ALA A 125 -17.01 3.88 1.42
CA ALA A 125 -16.45 5.09 2.01
C ALA A 125 -16.15 6.16 0.94
N GLU A 126 -16.29 7.42 1.31
CA GLU A 126 -15.91 8.56 0.46
C GLU A 126 -14.38 8.77 0.44
N TYR A 127 -13.67 8.34 1.48
CA TYR A 127 -12.20 8.38 1.52
C TYR A 127 -11.58 7.22 0.70
N ARG A 128 -10.28 7.36 0.40
CA ARG A 128 -9.54 6.36 -0.39
C ARG A 128 -9.57 5.01 0.33
N ILE A 129 -10.24 4.05 -0.30
CA ILE A 129 -10.26 2.65 0.10
C ILE A 129 -9.73 1.79 -1.04
N SER A 130 -9.04 0.71 -0.70
CA SER A 130 -8.48 -0.21 -1.69
C SER A 130 -9.57 -1.05 -2.34
N LYS A 131 -9.23 -1.66 -3.47
CA LYS A 131 -9.93 -2.85 -3.98
C LYS A 131 -9.28 -4.09 -3.37
N ARG A 132 -10.07 -5.14 -3.16
CA ARG A 132 -9.61 -6.42 -2.62
C ARG A 132 -10.02 -7.57 -3.54
N TYR A 133 -9.20 -8.61 -3.56
CA TYR A 133 -9.49 -9.89 -4.18
C TYR A 133 -9.19 -10.98 -3.16
N TYR A 134 -10.01 -12.02 -3.13
CA TYR A 134 -9.79 -13.18 -2.28
C TYR A 134 -9.60 -14.40 -3.18
N TYR A 135 -8.45 -15.05 -3.02
CA TYR A 135 -8.12 -16.27 -3.75
C TYR A 135 -8.33 -17.48 -2.83
N GLN A 136 -9.10 -18.48 -3.29
CA GLN A 136 -9.58 -19.59 -2.44
C GLN A 136 -8.83 -20.92 -2.63
N LYS A 137 -7.76 -20.99 -3.44
CA LYS A 137 -6.97 -22.23 -3.56
C LYS A 137 -5.75 -22.21 -2.63
N HIS A 138 -5.77 -23.15 -1.68
CA HIS A 138 -4.75 -23.50 -0.68
C HIS A 138 -4.35 -22.40 0.32
N ALA A 139 -4.43 -22.77 1.60
CA ALA A 139 -4.60 -21.89 2.76
C ALA A 139 -3.35 -21.11 3.24
N THR A 140 -2.37 -20.80 2.38
CA THR A 140 -1.06 -20.33 2.88
C THR A 140 -0.77 -18.86 2.59
N ILE A 141 -1.43 -18.22 1.62
CA ILE A 141 -1.19 -16.80 1.31
C ILE A 141 -2.50 -16.05 1.10
N LYS A 142 -2.95 -15.34 2.13
CA LYS A 142 -4.03 -14.36 2.04
C LYS A 142 -3.45 -13.03 1.54
N CYS A 143 -3.15 -12.94 0.24
CA CYS A 143 -2.69 -11.69 -0.36
C CYS A 143 -3.84 -10.68 -0.41
N ILE A 144 -3.80 -9.65 0.45
CA ILE A 144 -4.60 -8.45 0.23
C ILE A 144 -3.80 -7.58 -0.74
N LEU A 145 -4.15 -7.65 -2.02
CA LEU A 145 -3.62 -6.72 -3.02
C LEU A 145 -4.26 -5.35 -2.83
N TYR A 146 -3.48 -4.38 -2.36
CA TYR A 146 -3.90 -2.99 -2.29
C TYR A 146 -3.64 -2.31 -3.64
N CYS A 147 -4.58 -2.46 -4.59
CA CYS A 147 -4.59 -1.57 -5.75
C CYS A 147 -5.12 -0.20 -5.33
N SER A 148 -4.20 0.64 -4.92
CA SER A 148 -4.33 2.09 -4.83
C SER A 148 -4.73 2.63 -6.20
N SER A 149 -6.03 2.82 -6.43
CA SER A 149 -6.50 3.48 -7.65
C SER A 149 -6.05 4.95 -7.59
N SER A 150 -5.23 5.34 -8.56
CA SER A 150 -4.93 6.73 -8.92
C SER A 150 -5.93 7.19 -9.98
#